data_AF-A0A445EA84-F1
#
_entry.id   AF-A0A445EA84-F1
#
_cell.length_a   1.000
_cell.length_b   1.000
_cell.length_c   1.000
_cell.angle_alpha   90.00
_cell.angle_beta   90.00
_cell.angle_gamma   90.00
#
_symmetry.space_group_name_H-M   'P 1'
#
loop_
_entity.id
_entity.type
_entity.pdbx_description
1 polymer ?
#
loop_
_entity_poly.entity_id
_entity_poly.type
_entity_poly.pdbx_seq_one_letter_code
_entity_poly.pdbx_strand_id
1 'polypeptide(L)'
;MIVLHEYPLSCVDHHGLRRLVASMQPTFKMPSRNTIRKDILKMFGDEKLKLTLQLDENDSRVAITSDMWTSNQEKGYMVVTAHYIDSSWKLQMRLLRYFINFINFYILCCLCMLTSKMHACLFYFSAFVMFLVPIQVKFLLKH
;
A
#
# COMPACT_ATOMS: atom_id res chain seq x y z
N MET A 1 14.78 13.69 1.18
CA MET A 1 14.22 14.72 2.08
C MET A 1 12.71 14.62 2.19
N ILE A 2 11.93 14.88 1.13
CA ILE A 2 10.45 14.95 1.23
C ILE A 2 9.84 13.60 1.66
N VAL A 3 10.09 12.52 0.91
CA VAL A 3 9.58 11.18 1.25
C VAL A 3 10.18 10.66 2.55
N LEU A 4 11.48 10.88 2.75
CA LEU A 4 12.22 10.42 3.93
C LEU A 4 11.72 11.01 5.26
N HIS A 5 11.30 12.28 5.25
CA HIS A 5 10.80 12.98 6.44
C HIS A 5 9.28 13.21 6.40
N GLU A 6 8.58 12.54 5.48
CA GLU A 6 7.13 12.62 5.33
C GLU A 6 6.59 14.06 5.22
N TYR A 7 7.37 14.95 4.61
CA TYR A 7 6.97 16.35 4.49
C TYR A 7 5.81 16.52 3.51
N PRO A 8 4.89 17.48 3.79
CA PRO A 8 3.84 17.80 2.85
C PRO A 8 4.45 18.31 1.54
N LEU A 9 3.88 17.92 0.41
CA LEU A 9 4.38 18.35 -0.90
C LEU A 9 4.38 19.87 -1.06
N SER A 10 3.55 20.60 -0.31
CA SER A 10 3.54 22.07 -0.27
C SER A 10 4.83 22.70 0.25
N CYS A 11 5.71 21.93 0.92
CA CYS A 11 6.97 22.47 1.45
C CYS A 11 7.83 23.17 0.38
N VAL A 12 7.75 22.73 -0.88
CA VAL A 12 8.53 23.32 -1.98
C VAL A 12 8.04 24.69 -2.44
N ASP A 13 6.81 25.04 -2.06
CA ASP A 13 6.25 26.37 -2.33
C ASP A 13 6.60 27.36 -1.20
N HIS A 14 7.12 26.89 -0.07
CA HIS A 14 7.45 27.75 1.07
C HIS A 14 8.60 28.70 0.71
N HIS A 15 8.36 30.00 0.86
CA HIS A 15 9.31 31.05 0.47
C HIS A 15 10.67 30.91 1.20
N GLY A 16 10.65 30.56 2.48
CA GLY A 16 11.88 30.34 3.26
C GLY A 16 12.76 29.23 2.69
N LEU A 17 12.15 28.09 2.33
CA LEU A 17 12.87 26.97 1.73
C LEU A 17 13.41 27.33 0.34
N ARG A 18 12.61 28.02 -0.49
CA ARG A 18 13.05 28.47 -1.81
C ARG A 18 14.24 29.43 -1.72
N ARG A 19 14.22 30.37 -0.77
CA ARG A 19 15.32 31.30 -0.54
C ARG A 19 16.58 30.58 -0.08
N LEU A 20 16.45 29.63 0.85
CA LEU A 20 17.57 28.82 1.33
C LEU A 20 18.20 27.98 0.21
N VAL A 21 17.39 27.31 -0.60
CA VAL A 21 17.87 26.51 -1.73
C VAL A 21 18.55 27.42 -2.78
N ALA A 22 17.96 28.56 -3.09
CA ALA A 22 18.55 29.53 -4.02
C ALA A 22 19.87 30.12 -3.51
N SER A 23 20.04 30.32 -2.19
CA SER A 23 21.31 30.78 -1.64
C SER A 23 22.39 29.70 -1.65
N MET A 24 22.01 28.42 -1.52
CA MET A 24 22.96 27.31 -1.56
C MET A 24 23.37 26.93 -2.99
N GLN A 25 22.42 26.89 -3.92
CA GLN A 25 22.67 26.58 -5.33
C GLN A 25 21.77 27.45 -6.22
N PRO A 26 22.26 28.62 -6.66
CA PRO A 26 21.47 29.58 -7.45
C PRO A 26 20.97 29.05 -8.79
N THR A 27 21.67 28.07 -9.38
CA THR A 27 21.30 27.46 -10.67
C THR A 27 20.19 26.42 -10.54
N PHE A 28 19.92 25.93 -9.33
CA PHE A 28 18.90 24.92 -9.09
C PHE A 28 17.51 25.53 -9.10
N LYS A 29 16.66 25.03 -9.99
CA LYS A 29 15.25 25.42 -10.04
C LYS A 29 14.44 24.50 -9.14
N MET A 30 13.79 25.09 -8.12
CA MET A 30 12.91 24.34 -7.23
C MET A 30 11.82 23.63 -8.05
N PRO A 31 11.66 22.30 -7.92
CA PRO A 31 10.64 21.56 -8.65
C PRO A 31 9.23 21.95 -8.17
N SER A 32 8.26 21.82 -9.07
CA SER A 32 6.86 22.02 -8.73
C SER A 32 6.31 20.83 -7.92
N ARG A 33 5.21 21.05 -7.19
CA ARG A 33 4.44 19.96 -6.55
C ARG A 33 4.10 18.83 -7.52
N ASN A 34 3.74 19.16 -8.76
CA ASN A 34 3.39 18.17 -9.79
C ASN A 34 4.60 17.35 -10.22
N THR A 35 5.77 17.99 -10.35
CA THR A 35 7.02 17.30 -10.67
C THR A 35 7.37 16.30 -9.57
N ILE A 36 7.34 16.73 -8.31
CA ILE A 36 7.64 15.87 -7.16
C ILE A 36 6.63 14.73 -7.07
N ARG A 37 5.35 15.00 -7.28
CA ARG A 37 4.31 13.96 -7.31
C ARG A 37 4.61 12.93 -8.41
N LYS A 38 4.98 13.36 -9.61
CA LYS A 38 5.36 12.48 -10.71
C LYS A 38 6.57 11.62 -10.34
N ASP A 39 7.58 12.22 -9.72
CA ASP A 39 8.79 11.50 -9.29
C ASP A 39 8.47 10.47 -8.20
N ILE A 40 7.61 10.79 -7.23
CA ILE A 40 7.13 9.85 -6.21
C ILE A 40 6.38 8.68 -6.84
N LEU A 41 5.47 8.95 -7.79
CA LEU A 41 4.74 7.89 -8.48
C LEU A 41 5.66 6.99 -9.32
N LYS A 42 6.71 7.56 -9.92
CA LYS A 42 7.74 6.79 -10.62
C LYS A 42 8.50 5.88 -9.65
N MET A 43 9.03 6.44 -8.55
CA MET A 43 9.71 5.65 -7.51
C MET A 43 8.84 4.53 -6.96
N PHE A 44 7.55 4.81 -6.74
CA PHE A 44 6.59 3.78 -6.33
C PHE A 44 6.43 2.67 -7.38
N GLY A 45 6.36 3.02 -8.67
CA GLY A 45 6.28 2.05 -9.76
C GLY A 45 7.52 1.15 -9.82
N ASP A 46 8.71 1.75 -9.68
CA ASP A 46 9.99 1.05 -9.69
C ASP A 46 10.09 0.08 -8.48
N GLU A 47 9.75 0.53 -7.28
CA GLU A 47 9.78 -0.30 -6.06
C GLU A 47 8.71 -1.40 -6.11
N LYS A 48 7.54 -1.12 -6.70
CA LYS A 48 6.50 -2.13 -6.93
C LYS A 48 7.00 -3.24 -7.86
N LEU A 49 7.64 -2.89 -8.97
CA LEU A 49 8.21 -3.86 -9.89
C LEU A 49 9.28 -4.72 -9.20
N LYS A 50 10.18 -4.08 -8.44
CA LYS A 50 11.19 -4.77 -7.64
C LYS A 50 10.56 -5.75 -6.65
N LEU A 51 9.53 -5.32 -5.91
CA LEU A 51 8.82 -6.18 -4.97
C LEU A 51 8.14 -7.36 -5.69
N THR A 52 7.56 -7.16 -6.87
CA THR A 52 6.97 -8.25 -7.67
C THR A 52 8.04 -9.27 -8.05
N LEU A 53 9.19 -8.83 -8.55
CA LEU A 53 10.30 -9.74 -8.88
C LEU A 53 10.81 -10.50 -7.65
N GLN A 54 10.99 -9.78 -6.53
CA GLN A 54 11.41 -10.40 -5.26
C GLN A 54 10.43 -11.46 -4.77
N LEU A 55 9.12 -11.21 -4.91
CA LEU A 55 8.10 -12.19 -4.55
C LEU A 55 8.13 -13.39 -5.51
N ASP A 56 8.28 -13.17 -6.82
CA ASP A 56 8.33 -14.25 -7.83
C ASP A 56 9.53 -15.19 -7.61
N GLU A 57 10.68 -14.62 -7.28
CA GLU A 57 11.92 -15.33 -6.94
C GLU A 57 11.87 -15.98 -5.55
N ASN A 58 10.97 -15.53 -4.66
CA ASN A 58 10.90 -16.06 -3.31
C ASN A 58 10.28 -17.47 -3.28
N ASP A 59 10.99 -18.40 -2.65
CA ASP A 59 10.52 -19.78 -2.47
C ASP A 59 9.79 -19.99 -1.15
N SER A 60 9.80 -19.00 -0.25
CA SER A 60 9.02 -19.09 0.99
C SER A 60 7.52 -18.93 0.72
N ARG A 61 6.73 -19.43 1.66
CA ARG A 61 5.30 -19.09 1.72
C ARG A 61 5.13 -17.59 2.01
N VAL A 62 4.14 -16.99 1.37
CA VAL A 62 3.74 -15.60 1.56
C VAL A 62 2.36 -15.59 2.24
N ALA A 63 2.29 -15.02 3.44
CA ALA A 63 1.02 -14.79 4.13
C ALA A 63 0.51 -13.38 3.82
N ILE A 64 -0.75 -13.26 3.42
CA ILE A 64 -1.40 -11.96 3.22
C ILE A 64 -2.35 -11.69 4.36
N THR A 65 -2.23 -10.52 4.97
CA THR A 65 -3.14 -10.02 6.00
C THR A 65 -3.81 -8.75 5.50
N SER A 66 -5.09 -8.60 5.79
CA SER A 66 -5.79 -7.33 5.63
C SER A 66 -6.18 -6.77 6.99
N ASP A 67 -5.90 -5.49 7.20
CA ASP A 67 -6.35 -4.73 8.36
C ASP A 67 -7.38 -3.70 7.92
N MET A 68 -8.45 -3.56 8.69
CA MET A 68 -9.60 -2.73 8.36
C MET A 68 -10.03 -1.91 9.57
N TRP A 69 -10.26 -0.62 9.34
CA TRP A 69 -10.75 0.27 10.39
C TRP A 69 -11.61 1.38 9.79
N THR A 70 -12.42 2.00 10.64
CA THR A 70 -13.24 3.17 10.28
C THR A 70 -12.74 4.37 11.08
N SER A 71 -12.50 5.51 10.43
CA SER A 71 -12.14 6.73 11.15
C SER A 71 -13.35 7.40 11.79
N ASN A 72 -13.09 8.38 12.65
CA ASN A 72 -14.10 9.29 13.20
C ASN A 72 -14.84 10.14 12.15
N GLN A 73 -14.42 10.10 10.88
CA GLN A 73 -15.10 10.74 9.74
C GLN A 73 -15.95 9.73 8.94
N GLU A 74 -16.26 8.57 9.52
CA GLU A 74 -17.01 7.47 8.89
C GLU A 74 -16.37 6.94 7.59
N LYS A 75 -15.07 7.20 7.39
CA LYS A 75 -14.32 6.67 6.26
C LYS A 75 -13.78 5.31 6.63
N GLY A 76 -14.15 4.29 5.86
CA GLY A 76 -13.56 2.97 5.95
C GLY A 76 -12.20 2.91 5.25
N TYR A 77 -11.25 2.26 5.89
CA TYR A 77 -9.90 2.02 5.40
C TYR A 77 -9.62 0.52 5.38
N MET A 78 -8.83 0.09 4.41
CA MET A 78 -8.29 -1.26 4.36
C MET A 78 -6.84 -1.20 3.89
N VAL A 79 -5.96 -1.86 4.64
CA VAL A 79 -4.57 -2.11 4.23
C VAL A 79 -4.42 -3.58 3.93
N VAL A 80 -3.75 -3.90 2.84
CA VAL A 80 -3.32 -5.26 2.51
C VAL A 80 -1.81 -5.33 2.63
N THR A 81 -1.33 -6.25 3.47
CA THR A 81 0.08 -6.44 3.79
C THR A 81 0.48 -7.88 3.48
N ALA A 82 1.63 -8.06 2.82
CA ALA A 82 2.27 -9.35 2.64
C ALA A 82 3.37 -9.54 3.68
N HIS A 83 3.42 -10.73 4.25
CA HIS A 83 4.44 -11.20 5.17
C HIS A 83 5.11 -12.43 4.58
N TYR A 84 6.43 -12.45 4.50
CA TYR A 84 7.18 -13.58 3.97
C TYR A 84 8.58 -13.65 4.60
N ILE A 85 9.23 -14.80 4.51
CA ILE A 85 10.61 -14.99 4.96
C ILE A 85 11.49 -14.86 3.73
N ASP A 86 12.45 -13.94 3.72
CA ASP A 86 13.37 -13.80 2.60
C ASP A 86 14.48 -14.87 2.60
N SER A 87 15.31 -14.87 1.55
CA SER A 87 16.47 -15.77 1.42
C SER A 87 17.52 -15.60 2.52
N SER A 88 17.51 -14.48 3.25
CA SER A 88 18.36 -14.23 4.41
C SER A 88 17.72 -14.68 5.73
N TRP A 89 16.62 -15.43 5.66
CA TRP A 89 15.83 -15.91 6.79
C TRP A 89 15.27 -14.79 7.68
N LYS A 90 14.95 -13.63 7.08
CA LYS A 90 14.35 -12.50 7.78
C LYS A 90 12.89 -12.35 7.40
N LEU A 91 12.05 -12.11 8.42
CA LEU A 91 10.65 -11.77 8.21
C LEU A 91 10.54 -10.38 7.58
N GLN A 92 9.95 -10.33 6.39
CA GLN A 92 9.66 -9.12 5.64
C GLN A 92 8.17 -8.79 5.73
N MET A 93 7.86 -7.53 6.00
CA MET A 93 6.49 -7.00 5.97
C MET A 93 6.40 -5.93 4.88
N ARG A 94 5.51 -6.13 3.89
CA ARG A 94 5.37 -5.24 2.73
C ARG A 94 3.92 -4.85 2.52
N LEU A 95 3.65 -3.54 2.53
CA LEU A 95 2.33 -3.01 2.19
C LEU A 95 2.11 -3.15 0.67
N LEU A 96 1.09 -3.90 0.29
CA LEU A 96 0.75 -4.12 -1.12
C LEU A 96 -0.23 -3.08 -1.63
N ARG A 97 -1.22 -2.73 -0.81
CA ARG A 97 -2.30 -1.83 -1.21
C ARG A 97 -2.95 -1.15 -0.02
N TYR A 98 -3.43 0.06 -0.28
CA TYR A 98 -4.24 0.84 0.64
C TYR A 98 -5.54 1.29 -0.06
N PHE A 99 -6.66 1.09 0.59
CA PHE A 99 -7.99 1.50 0.13
C PHE A 99 -8.60 2.53 1.08
N ILE A 100 -9.26 3.53 0.50
CA ILE A 100 -9.98 4.59 1.22
C ILE A 100 -11.44 4.55 0.75
N ASN A 101 -12.37 4.88 1.65
CA ASN A 101 -13.81 4.82 1.43
C ASN A 101 -14.30 3.39 1.17
N PHE A 102 -13.67 2.42 1.82
CA PHE A 102 -14.17 1.05 1.82
C PHE A 102 -15.51 1.03 2.55
N ILE A 103 -16.61 0.88 1.80
CA ILE A 103 -17.96 0.84 2.38
C ILE A 103 -18.01 -0.30 3.40
N ASN A 104 -18.53 0.00 4.59
CA ASN A 104 -18.70 -0.87 5.75
C ASN A 104 -19.04 -2.31 5.37
N PHE A 105 -18.02 -3.14 5.14
CA PHE A 105 -18.15 -4.59 5.00
C PHE A 105 -18.75 -5.20 6.27
N TYR A 106 -18.66 -4.49 7.39
CA TYR A 106 -19.34 -4.84 8.65
C TYR A 106 -20.86 -4.92 8.51
N ILE A 107 -21.52 -4.12 7.65
CA ILE A 107 -22.97 -4.23 7.44
C ILE A 107 -23.30 -5.52 6.67
N LEU A 108 -22.51 -5.86 5.65
CA LEU A 108 -22.69 -7.09 4.88
C LEU A 108 -22.31 -8.35 5.70
N CYS A 109 -21.28 -8.25 6.54
CA CYS A 109 -20.80 -9.32 7.41
C CYS A 109 -21.75 -9.58 8.59
N CYS A 110 -22.31 -8.54 9.22
CA CYS A 110 -23.33 -8.71 10.28
C CYS A 110 -24.60 -9.40 9.74
N LEU A 111 -25.05 -9.09 8.52
CA LEU A 111 -26.15 -9.80 7.86
C LEU A 111 -25.83 -11.28 7.55
N CYS A 112 -24.56 -11.61 7.27
CA CYS A 112 -24.12 -12.99 7.03
C CYS A 112 -23.88 -13.79 8.32
N MET A 113 -23.44 -13.13 9.41
CA MET A 113 -23.26 -13.74 10.73
C MET A 113 -24.61 -14.13 11.37
N LEU A 114 -25.70 -13.40 11.07
CA LEU A 114 -27.06 -13.73 11.52
C LEU A 114 -27.70 -14.93 10.77
N THR A 115 -27.15 -15.37 9.63
CA THR A 115 -27.78 -16.40 8.77
C THR A 115 -27.04 -17.74 8.73
N SER A 116 -26.23 -18.05 9.75
CA SER A 116 -25.48 -19.32 9.89
C SER A 116 -24.65 -19.75 8.67
N LYS A 117 -24.26 -18.80 7.81
CA LYS A 117 -23.41 -19.03 6.63
C LYS A 117 -22.00 -18.43 6.82
N MET A 118 -21.32 -18.81 7.89
CA MET A 118 -19.91 -18.42 8.12
C MET A 118 -18.98 -18.77 6.94
N HIS A 119 -19.22 -19.91 6.28
CA HIS A 119 -18.46 -20.31 5.10
C HIS A 119 -18.61 -19.34 3.92
N ALA A 120 -19.80 -18.76 3.72
CA ALA A 120 -20.02 -17.80 2.64
C ALA A 120 -19.30 -16.48 2.92
N CYS A 121 -19.26 -16.03 4.18
CA CYS A 121 -18.60 -14.78 4.56
C CYS A 121 -17.07 -14.86 4.41
N LEU A 122 -16.47 -15.99 4.76
CA LEU A 122 -15.06 -16.29 4.45
C LEU A 122 -14.82 -16.37 2.95
N PHE A 123 -15.78 -16.91 2.17
CA PHE A 123 -15.70 -16.95 0.71
C PHE A 123 -15.84 -15.56 0.07
N TYR A 124 -16.65 -14.66 0.61
CA TYR A 124 -16.76 -13.28 0.12
C TYR A 124 -15.54 -12.44 0.52
N PHE A 125 -15.00 -12.62 1.73
CA PHE A 125 -13.77 -11.94 2.15
C PHE A 125 -12.55 -12.46 1.37
N SER A 126 -12.43 -13.78 1.21
CA SER A 126 -11.38 -14.39 0.40
C SER A 126 -11.57 -14.07 -1.08
N ALA A 127 -12.78 -14.17 -1.64
CA ALA A 127 -13.04 -13.79 -3.03
C ALA A 127 -12.83 -12.31 -3.27
N PHE A 128 -13.14 -11.41 -2.33
CA PHE A 128 -12.88 -9.98 -2.49
C PHE A 128 -11.38 -9.65 -2.46
N VAL A 129 -10.62 -10.30 -1.57
CA VAL A 129 -9.15 -10.23 -1.56
C VAL A 129 -8.55 -10.88 -2.82
N MET A 130 -9.16 -11.95 -3.34
CA MET A 130 -8.72 -12.71 -4.52
C MET A 130 -9.09 -12.01 -5.84
N PHE A 131 -10.21 -11.29 -5.91
CA PHE A 131 -10.64 -10.53 -7.11
C PHE A 131 -9.87 -9.21 -7.30
N LEU A 132 -9.27 -8.65 -6.24
CA LEU A 132 -8.55 -7.36 -6.32
C LEU A 132 -7.02 -7.49 -6.32
N VAL A 133 -6.51 -8.70 -6.13
CA VAL A 133 -5.09 -9.03 -6.22
C VAL A 133 -4.89 -10.07 -7.33
N PRO A 134 -4.75 -9.68 -8.61
CA PRO A 134 -4.42 -10.62 -9.69
C PRO A 134 -3.06 -11.33 -9.51
N ILE A 135 -2.34 -11.04 -8.42
CA ILE A 135 -1.06 -11.67 -8.06
C ILE A 135 -1.29 -13.00 -7.31
N GLN A 136 -2.44 -13.24 -6.68
CA GLN A 136 -2.60 -14.35 -5.73
C GLN A 136 -2.86 -15.74 -6.34
N VAL A 137 -3.28 -15.86 -7.61
CA VAL A 137 -3.54 -17.20 -8.17
C VAL A 137 -2.25 -17.95 -8.56
N LYS A 138 -1.10 -17.27 -8.67
CA LYS A 138 0.20 -17.94 -8.87
C LYS A 138 0.88 -18.40 -7.58
N PHE A 139 0.58 -17.80 -6.43
CA PHE A 139 1.37 -18.00 -5.21
C PHE A 139 0.87 -19.09 -4.26
N LEU A 140 -0.41 -19.49 -4.37
CA LEU A 140 -0.93 -20.66 -3.65
C LEU A 140 -0.58 -22.00 -4.32
N LEU A 141 0.13 -21.98 -5.46
CA LEU A 141 0.50 -23.15 -6.27
C LEU A 141 2.03 -23.36 -6.39
N LYS A 142 2.86 -22.80 -5.51
CA LYS A 142 4.21 -23.36 -5.29
C LYS A 142 4.05 -24.53 -4.31
N HIS A 143 4.07 -25.74 -4.89
CA HIS A 143 3.89 -27.05 -4.25
C HIS A 143 4.77 -27.25 -3.01
#